data_AF-A0A0R2FVT3-F1
#
_entry.id   AF-A0A0R2FVT3-F1
#
_cell.length_a   1.000
_cell.length_b   1.000
_cell.length_c   1.000
_cell.angle_alpha   90.00
_cell.angle_beta   90.00
_cell.angle_gamma   90.00
#
_symmetry.space_group_name_H-M   'P 1'
#
loop_
_entity.id
_entity.type
_entity.pdbx_description
1 polymer ?
#
loop_
_entity_poly.entity_id
_entity_poly.type
_entity_poly.pdbx_seq_one_letter_code
_entity_poly.pdbx_strand_id
1 'polypeptide(L)'
;MSGVPTDKIAQALSQFQGVRHRLQKVGKITGRLVYNDSKATDIEATESALSGFKQPIVLLAGGLDRGDDEMRLLSAVQGKVKQLIVFGQTAPKLIALAKAAGIPVVQTQDVQTAVPLAFAKSQPGDVILLSPAAASWDQYPSFEKRGDLFIDAVEQYAQAAK
;
A
#
# COMPACT_ATOMS: atom_id res chain seq x y z
N MET A 1 -28.87 20.41 13.52
CA MET A 1 -27.77 21.19 12.91
C MET A 1 -26.88 21.69 14.03
N SER A 2 -25.82 20.95 14.35
CA SER A 2 -24.93 21.29 15.47
C SER A 2 -23.87 22.28 14.99
N GLY A 3 -24.03 23.55 15.37
CA GLY A 3 -23.09 24.63 15.10
C GLY A 3 -21.80 24.44 15.89
N VAL A 4 -20.82 23.78 15.27
CA VAL A 4 -19.46 23.70 15.80
C VAL A 4 -18.70 24.97 15.38
N PRO A 5 -18.06 25.69 16.30
CA PRO A 5 -17.27 26.89 15.96
C PRO A 5 -16.14 26.54 14.99
N THR A 6 -15.99 27.36 13.94
CA THR A 6 -15.00 27.16 12.85
C THR A 6 -13.58 27.00 13.37
N ASP A 7 -13.24 27.68 14.47
CA ASP A 7 -11.91 27.66 15.08
C ASP A 7 -11.58 26.29 15.69
N LYS A 8 -12.59 25.61 16.24
CA LYS A 8 -12.46 24.24 16.76
C LYS A 8 -12.38 23.20 15.65
N ILE A 9 -13.01 23.44 14.50
CA ILE A 9 -12.87 22.61 13.30
C ILE A 9 -11.44 22.72 12.75
N ALA A 10 -10.90 23.95 12.64
CA ALA A 10 -9.55 24.18 12.15
C ALA A 10 -8.47 23.53 13.05
N GLN A 11 -8.64 23.60 14.38
CA GLN A 11 -7.71 23.00 15.33
C GLN A 11 -7.76 21.46 15.27
N ALA A 12 -8.96 20.87 15.18
CA ALA A 12 -9.14 19.43 15.03
C ALA A 12 -8.58 18.89 13.70
N LEU A 13 -8.70 19.66 12.61
CA LEU A 13 -8.11 19.34 11.31
C LEU A 13 -6.57 19.44 11.34
N SER A 14 -6.00 20.38 12.11
CA SER A 14 -4.55 20.55 12.24
C SER A 14 -3.86 19.45 13.08
N GLN A 15 -4.59 18.82 14.01
CA GLN A 15 -4.09 17.73 14.85
C GLN A 15 -4.40 16.35 14.27
N PHE A 16 -5.09 16.29 13.13
CA PHE A 16 -5.48 15.05 12.50
C PHE A 16 -4.26 14.34 11.92
N GLN A 17 -3.74 13.33 12.63
CA GLN A 17 -2.58 12.54 12.20
C GLN A 17 -2.87 11.55 11.05
N GLY A 18 -4.01 11.73 10.37
CA GLY A 18 -4.54 10.77 9.40
C GLY A 18 -5.38 9.67 10.07
N VAL A 19 -6.08 8.90 9.25
CA VAL A 19 -6.81 7.72 9.72
C VAL A 19 -5.86 6.53 9.64
N ARG A 20 -5.79 5.73 10.71
CA ARG A 20 -5.00 4.48 10.71
C ARG A 20 -5.40 3.64 9.49
N HIS A 21 -4.41 3.05 8.81
CA HIS A 21 -4.57 2.27 7.58
C HIS A 21 -5.09 3.03 6.34
N ARG A 22 -5.20 4.36 6.38
CA ARG A 22 -5.52 5.20 5.21
C ARG A 22 -4.37 6.14 4.90
N LEU A 23 -3.56 5.80 3.90
CA LEU A 23 -2.30 6.48 3.56
C LEU A 23 -1.47 6.86 4.81
N GLN A 24 -1.45 5.97 5.80
CA GLN A 24 -0.79 6.21 7.07
C GLN A 24 0.72 6.15 6.85
N LYS A 25 1.42 7.27 7.11
CA LYS A 25 2.88 7.29 7.08
C LYS A 25 3.43 6.47 8.24
N VAL A 26 4.06 5.33 7.92
CA VAL A 26 4.71 4.45 8.90
C VAL A 26 6.05 5.05 9.33
N GLY A 27 6.80 5.61 8.38
CA GLY A 27 8.06 6.28 8.71
C GLY A 27 8.98 6.47 7.51
N LYS A 28 10.23 6.85 7.80
CA LYS A 28 11.33 6.85 6.84
C LYS A 28 12.38 5.83 7.29
N ILE A 29 12.52 4.73 6.54
CA ILE A 29 13.37 3.58 6.90
C ILE A 29 14.44 3.45 5.83
N THR A 30 15.72 3.47 6.24
CA THR A 30 16.90 3.38 5.35
C THR A 30 16.81 4.31 4.12
N GLY A 31 16.22 5.49 4.29
CA GLY A 31 16.05 6.50 3.22
C GLY A 31 14.76 6.38 2.39
N ARG A 32 13.95 5.33 2.56
CA ARG A 32 12.65 5.15 1.87
C ARG A 32 11.50 5.66 2.71
N LEU A 33 10.48 6.22 2.09
CA LEU A 33 9.22 6.53 2.78
C LEU A 33 8.30 5.30 2.74
N VAL A 34 7.68 4.96 3.88
CA VAL A 34 6.81 3.79 3.98
C VAL A 34 5.40 4.21 4.38
N TYR A 35 4.40 3.74 3.63
CA TYR A 35 2.99 4.06 3.83
C TYR A 35 2.13 2.80 3.91
N ASN A 36 1.20 2.81 4.88
CA ASN A 36 0.18 1.79 5.07
C ASN A 36 -1.18 2.33 4.62
N ASP A 37 -1.67 1.81 3.50
CA ASP A 37 -3.01 2.05 2.98
C ASP A 37 -3.80 0.74 2.87
N SER A 38 -3.68 -0.14 3.87
CA SER A 38 -4.37 -1.44 3.88
C SER A 38 -5.89 -1.33 3.71
N LYS A 39 -6.49 -0.17 4.03
CA LYS A 39 -7.92 0.11 3.82
C LYS A 39 -8.29 0.27 2.33
N ALA A 40 -7.33 0.38 1.41
CA ALA A 40 -7.57 0.36 -0.03
C ALA A 40 -7.97 -1.05 -0.49
N THR A 41 -9.21 -1.43 -0.18
CA THR A 41 -9.81 -2.74 -0.47
C THR A 41 -10.45 -2.81 -1.85
N ASP A 42 -10.33 -1.75 -2.64
CA ASP A 42 -10.85 -1.61 -4.00
C ASP A 42 -9.79 -0.91 -4.89
N ILE A 43 -10.01 -1.00 -6.20
CA ILE A 43 -9.10 -0.50 -7.23
C ILE A 43 -9.00 1.03 -7.15
N GLU A 44 -10.13 1.72 -7.03
CA GLU A 44 -10.24 3.18 -7.04
C GLU A 44 -9.48 3.83 -5.87
N ALA A 45 -9.52 3.21 -4.70
CA ALA A 45 -8.72 3.64 -3.54
C ALA A 45 -7.22 3.54 -3.83
N THR A 46 -6.79 2.46 -4.49
CA THR A 46 -5.38 2.29 -4.87
C THR A 46 -4.94 3.28 -5.94
N GLU A 47 -5.78 3.57 -6.93
CA GLU A 47 -5.52 4.61 -7.93
C GLU A 47 -5.33 5.99 -7.26
N SER A 48 -6.22 6.32 -6.32
CA SER A 48 -6.15 7.55 -5.53
C SER A 48 -4.86 7.63 -4.73
N ALA A 49 -4.45 6.54 -4.07
CA ALA A 49 -3.20 6.45 -3.33
C ALA A 49 -1.97 6.69 -4.22
N LEU A 50 -1.90 6.03 -5.38
CA LEU A 50 -0.81 6.18 -6.35
C LEU A 50 -0.71 7.61 -6.91
N SER A 51 -1.83 8.34 -6.99
CA SER A 51 -1.84 9.73 -7.43
C SER A 51 -1.14 10.70 -6.47
N GLY A 52 -1.05 10.34 -5.18
CA GLY A 52 -0.49 11.20 -4.13
C GLY A 52 1.03 11.28 -4.08
N PHE A 53 1.74 10.43 -4.83
CA PHE A 53 3.20 10.34 -4.80
C PHE A 53 3.84 10.83 -6.10
N LYS A 54 4.97 11.54 -5.96
CA LYS A 54 5.82 11.96 -7.09
C LYS A 54 7.04 11.07 -7.27
N GLN A 55 7.42 10.34 -6.22
CA GLN A 55 8.56 9.44 -6.19
C GLN A 55 8.20 8.08 -6.81
N PRO A 56 9.18 7.31 -7.30
CA PRO A 56 8.98 5.93 -7.72
C PRO A 56 8.42 5.06 -6.58
N ILE A 57 7.45 4.20 -6.91
CA ILE A 57 6.70 3.41 -5.93
C ILE A 57 7.04 1.92 -6.07
N VAL A 58 7.36 1.28 -4.95
CA VAL A 58 7.27 -0.18 -4.79
C VAL A 58 5.91 -0.48 -4.16
N LEU A 59 5.01 -1.05 -4.96
CA LEU A 59 3.63 -1.32 -4.57
C LEU A 59 3.47 -2.75 -4.06
N LEU A 60 2.90 -2.91 -2.88
CA LEU A 60 2.45 -4.18 -2.32
C LEU A 60 0.93 -4.27 -2.52
N ALA A 61 0.50 -5.21 -3.36
CA ALA A 61 -0.90 -5.38 -3.71
C ALA A 61 -1.33 -6.86 -3.64
N GLY A 62 -2.60 -7.13 -3.39
CA GLY A 62 -3.06 -8.51 -3.22
C GLY A 62 -4.15 -8.70 -2.18
N GLY A 63 -5.02 -9.67 -2.44
CA GLY A 63 -6.07 -10.07 -1.51
C GLY A 63 -7.10 -10.99 -2.16
N LEU A 64 -8.31 -10.97 -1.61
CA LEU A 64 -9.45 -11.78 -2.04
C LEU A 64 -9.86 -11.43 -3.46
N ASP A 65 -9.97 -12.46 -4.31
CA ASP A 65 -10.53 -12.32 -5.65
C ASP A 65 -12.06 -12.33 -5.58
N ARG A 66 -12.68 -11.23 -6.02
CA ARG A 66 -14.14 -11.07 -6.09
C ARG A 66 -14.66 -11.07 -7.53
N GLY A 67 -13.81 -11.39 -8.50
CA GLY A 67 -14.13 -11.33 -9.92
C GLY A 67 -13.89 -9.96 -10.56
N ASP A 68 -13.25 -9.03 -9.84
CA ASP A 68 -12.86 -7.74 -10.38
C ASP A 68 -11.80 -7.88 -11.50
N ASP A 69 -11.72 -6.84 -12.34
CA ASP A 69 -10.71 -6.73 -13.39
C ASP A 69 -9.60 -5.75 -12.97
N GLU A 70 -8.48 -6.29 -12.49
CA GLU A 70 -7.31 -5.53 -12.06
C GLU A 70 -6.62 -4.80 -13.22
N MET A 71 -6.96 -5.09 -14.48
CA MET A 71 -6.46 -4.32 -15.62
C MET A 71 -6.88 -2.85 -15.57
N ARG A 72 -7.94 -2.53 -14.81
CA ARG A 72 -8.36 -1.14 -14.56
C ARG A 72 -7.25 -0.29 -13.91
N LEU A 73 -6.36 -0.91 -13.12
CA LEU A 73 -5.21 -0.24 -12.50
C LEU A 73 -4.10 0.15 -13.48
N LEU A 74 -4.15 -0.32 -14.74
CA LEU A 74 -3.02 -0.23 -15.68
C LEU A 74 -2.50 1.20 -15.82
N SER A 75 -3.40 2.16 -16.07
CA SER A 75 -3.03 3.57 -16.23
C SER A 75 -2.50 4.22 -14.96
N ALA A 76 -2.91 3.73 -13.78
CA ALA A 76 -2.45 4.26 -12.50
C ALA A 76 -1.06 3.73 -12.11
N VAL A 77 -0.74 2.48 -12.46
CA VAL A 77 0.57 1.88 -12.16
C VAL A 77 1.64 2.27 -13.17
N GLN A 78 1.28 2.42 -14.45
CA GLN A 78 2.23 2.68 -15.53
C GLN A 78 2.96 4.02 -15.33
N GLY A 79 4.30 3.96 -15.34
CA GLY A 79 5.16 5.14 -15.17
C GLY A 79 5.31 5.65 -13.73
N LYS A 80 4.58 5.09 -12.76
CA LYS A 80 4.68 5.46 -11.32
C LYS A 80 5.22 4.32 -10.46
N VAL A 81 4.71 3.12 -10.69
CA VAL A 81 5.12 1.92 -9.96
C VAL A 81 6.33 1.33 -10.66
N LYS A 82 7.46 1.28 -9.94
CA LYS A 82 8.71 0.72 -10.45
C LYS A 82 8.85 -0.79 -10.21
N GLN A 83 8.11 -1.31 -9.23
CA GLN A 83 8.11 -2.71 -8.83
C GLN A 83 6.76 -3.03 -8.19
N LEU A 84 6.17 -4.14 -8.61
CA LEU A 84 5.00 -4.71 -7.97
C LEU A 84 5.41 -5.94 -7.13
N ILE A 85 4.87 -6.04 -5.92
CA ILE A 85 4.97 -7.22 -5.06
C ILE A 85 3.56 -7.69 -4.77
N VAL A 86 3.27 -8.93 -5.16
CA VAL A 86 1.91 -9.46 -5.14
C VAL A 86 1.76 -10.65 -4.20
N PHE A 87 0.59 -10.77 -3.59
CA PHE A 87 0.20 -11.89 -2.74
C PHE A 87 -1.32 -12.09 -2.81
N GLY A 88 -1.84 -13.10 -2.11
CA GLY A 88 -3.28 -13.38 -2.07
C GLY A 88 -3.84 -13.95 -3.39
N GLN A 89 -5.16 -14.10 -3.42
CA GLN A 89 -5.87 -14.72 -4.55
C GLN A 89 -5.83 -13.89 -5.84
N THR A 90 -5.77 -12.56 -5.75
CA THR A 90 -5.65 -11.68 -6.93
C THR A 90 -4.25 -11.64 -7.55
N ALA A 91 -3.25 -12.30 -6.94
CA ALA A 91 -1.87 -12.28 -7.43
C ALA A 91 -1.71 -12.65 -8.92
N PRO A 92 -2.37 -13.69 -9.47
CA PRO A 92 -2.26 -14.01 -10.90
C PRO A 92 -2.72 -12.86 -11.82
N LYS A 93 -3.80 -12.16 -11.45
CA LYS A 93 -4.34 -11.03 -12.22
C LYS A 93 -3.43 -9.80 -12.13
N LEU A 94 -2.90 -9.52 -10.94
CA LEU A 94 -1.90 -8.47 -10.73
C LEU A 94 -0.57 -8.74 -11.47
N ILE A 95 -0.18 -10.01 -11.64
CA ILE A 95 0.97 -10.39 -12.48
C ILE A 95 0.68 -10.08 -13.95
N ALA A 96 -0.53 -10.38 -14.44
CA ALA A 96 -0.93 -10.04 -15.80
C ALA A 96 -0.91 -8.52 -16.03
N LEU A 97 -1.45 -7.76 -15.08
CA LEU A 97 -1.39 -6.30 -15.06
C LEU A 97 0.06 -5.78 -15.14
N ALA A 98 0.96 -6.30 -14.29
CA ALA A 98 2.35 -5.88 -14.28
C ALA A 98 3.06 -6.16 -15.61
N LYS A 99 2.79 -7.31 -16.23
CA LYS A 99 3.29 -7.64 -17.57
C LYS A 99 2.79 -6.66 -18.63
N ALA A 100 1.49 -6.34 -18.61
CA ALA A 100 0.92 -5.36 -19.54
C ALA A 100 1.49 -3.94 -19.33
N ALA A 101 1.79 -3.58 -18.08
CA ALA A 101 2.38 -2.30 -17.73
C ALA A 101 3.90 -2.21 -18.00
N GLY A 102 4.57 -3.34 -18.27
CA GLY A 102 6.02 -3.41 -18.39
C GLY A 102 6.76 -3.24 -17.05
N ILE A 103 6.12 -3.58 -15.93
CA ILE A 103 6.65 -3.39 -14.58
C ILE A 103 7.17 -4.73 -14.02
N PRO A 104 8.37 -4.77 -13.42
CA PRO A 104 8.84 -5.95 -12.70
C PRO A 104 7.86 -6.37 -11.59
N VAL A 105 7.59 -7.66 -11.48
CA VAL A 105 6.69 -8.22 -10.47
C VAL A 105 7.35 -9.39 -9.73
N VAL A 106 7.10 -9.47 -8.42
CA VAL A 106 7.50 -10.60 -7.57
C VAL A 106 6.27 -11.08 -6.80
N GLN A 107 5.99 -12.37 -6.85
CA GLN A 107 4.96 -12.98 -6.02
C GLN A 107 5.56 -13.44 -4.69
N THR A 108 4.80 -13.31 -3.62
CA THR A 108 5.16 -13.76 -2.27
C THR A 108 3.94 -14.36 -1.56
N GLN A 109 4.15 -14.92 -0.37
CA GLN A 109 3.09 -15.59 0.38
C GLN A 109 2.10 -14.59 0.95
N ASP A 110 2.57 -13.56 1.66
CA ASP A 110 1.74 -12.64 2.42
C ASP A 110 2.39 -11.26 2.57
N VAL A 111 1.76 -10.37 3.34
CA VAL A 111 2.25 -9.01 3.55
C VAL A 111 3.55 -8.96 4.36
N GLN A 112 3.77 -9.92 5.27
CA GLN A 112 4.95 -9.98 6.12
C GLN A 112 6.17 -10.39 5.28
N THR A 113 6.01 -11.36 4.38
CA THR A 113 7.06 -11.77 3.43
C THR A 113 7.25 -10.76 2.29
N ALA A 114 6.27 -9.89 2.03
CA ALA A 114 6.37 -8.81 1.05
C ALA A 114 7.28 -7.66 1.49
N VAL A 115 7.28 -7.30 2.78
CA VAL A 115 8.08 -6.17 3.31
C VAL A 115 9.58 -6.30 3.03
N PRO A 116 10.28 -7.39 3.37
CA PRO A 116 11.72 -7.49 3.10
C PRO A 116 12.03 -7.44 1.59
N LEU A 117 11.17 -8.03 0.75
CA LEU A 117 11.28 -7.93 -0.71
C LEU A 117 11.11 -6.49 -1.19
N ALA A 118 10.20 -5.72 -0.60
CA ALA A 118 9.98 -4.32 -0.94
C ALA A 118 11.22 -3.47 -0.66
N PHE A 119 11.85 -3.68 0.49
CA PHE A 119 13.10 -3.02 0.80
C PHE A 119 14.24 -3.44 -0.15
N ALA A 120 14.36 -4.73 -0.46
CA ALA A 120 15.37 -5.23 -1.41
C ALA A 120 15.20 -4.71 -2.84
N LYS A 121 13.97 -4.38 -3.26
CA LYS A 121 13.66 -3.83 -4.59
C LYS A 121 13.53 -2.30 -4.63
N SER A 122 13.74 -1.63 -3.50
CA SER A 122 13.69 -0.17 -3.38
C SER A 122 15.09 0.43 -3.18
N GLN A 123 15.21 1.73 -3.41
CA GLN A 123 16.40 2.55 -3.16
C GLN A 123 16.04 3.75 -2.28
N PRO A 124 16.98 4.36 -1.55
CA PRO A 124 16.74 5.61 -0.83
C PRO A 124 16.10 6.66 -1.74
N GLY A 125 15.02 7.30 -1.27
CA GLY A 125 14.19 8.23 -2.05
C GLY A 125 12.90 7.62 -2.60
N ASP A 126 12.80 6.29 -2.70
CA ASP A 126 11.58 5.61 -3.13
C ASP A 126 10.49 5.60 -2.05
N VAL A 127 9.27 5.29 -2.49
CA VAL A 127 8.11 5.01 -1.64
C VAL A 127 7.84 3.51 -1.63
N ILE A 128 7.66 2.92 -0.44
CA ILE A 128 7.08 1.59 -0.26
C ILE A 128 5.64 1.79 0.21
N LEU A 129 4.69 1.28 -0.57
CA LEU A 129 3.26 1.47 -0.35
C LEU A 129 2.54 0.13 -0.25
N LEU A 130 1.89 -0.13 0.88
CA LEU A 130 0.84 -1.14 0.95
C LEU A 130 -0.48 -0.51 0.50
N SER A 131 -0.94 -0.84 -0.71
CA SER A 131 -2.26 -0.42 -1.23
C SER A 131 -2.87 -1.60 -1.98
N PRO A 132 -3.65 -2.46 -1.30
CA PRO A 132 -3.92 -3.83 -1.74
C PRO A 132 -4.79 -4.00 -2.99
N ALA A 133 -5.59 -2.98 -3.34
CA ALA A 133 -6.64 -3.01 -4.37
C ALA A 133 -7.71 -4.08 -4.22
N ALA A 134 -7.65 -4.86 -3.13
CA ALA A 134 -8.48 -6.01 -2.87
C ALA A 134 -8.74 -6.17 -1.37
N ALA A 135 -9.88 -6.78 -1.04
CA ALA A 135 -10.25 -7.12 0.33
C ALA A 135 -9.26 -8.12 0.95
N SER A 136 -9.15 -8.15 2.28
CA SER A 136 -8.13 -8.93 2.98
C SER A 136 -8.56 -10.37 3.33
N TRP A 137 -9.82 -10.73 3.12
CA TRP A 137 -10.46 -11.91 3.74
C TRP A 137 -9.99 -13.27 3.23
N ASP A 138 -9.16 -13.30 2.19
CA ASP A 138 -8.51 -14.52 1.75
C ASP A 138 -7.38 -14.95 2.70
N GLN A 139 -6.72 -13.99 3.35
CA GLN A 139 -5.54 -14.22 4.18
C GLN A 139 -5.67 -13.67 5.61
N TYR A 140 -6.57 -12.71 5.84
CA TYR A 140 -6.69 -11.98 7.10
C TYR A 140 -8.15 -11.70 7.47
N PRO A 141 -8.51 -11.72 8.76
CA PRO A 141 -9.87 -11.46 9.21
C PRO A 141 -10.34 -10.02 8.91
N SER A 142 -9.42 -9.06 8.79
CA SER A 142 -9.75 -7.67 8.48
C SER A 142 -8.57 -6.91 7.85
N PHE A 143 -8.86 -5.74 7.26
CA PHE A 143 -7.81 -4.90 6.66
C PHE A 143 -6.91 -4.28 7.74
N GLU A 144 -7.44 -4.05 8.96
CA GLU A 144 -6.67 -3.61 10.11
C GLU A 144 -5.62 -4.66 10.46
N LYS A 145 -6.00 -5.95 10.50
CA LYS A 145 -5.03 -7.02 10.80
C LYS A 145 -3.92 -7.11 9.76
N ARG A 146 -4.25 -7.02 8.47
CA ARG A 146 -3.26 -6.94 7.38
C ARG A 146 -2.36 -5.72 7.55
N GLY A 147 -2.94 -4.57 7.89
CA GLY A 147 -2.22 -3.31 8.07
C GLY A 147 -1.30 -3.31 9.29
N ASP A 148 -1.72 -3.94 10.39
CA ASP A 148 -0.90 -4.10 11.61
C ASP A 148 0.28 -5.02 11.34
N LEU A 149 0.06 -6.17 10.69
CA LEU A 149 1.14 -7.09 10.31
C LEU A 149 2.16 -6.45 9.37
N PHE A 150 1.72 -5.55 8.48
CA PHE A 150 2.62 -4.74 7.66
C PHE A 150 3.48 -3.79 8.50
N ILE A 151 2.87 -3.08 9.46
CA ILE A 151 3.60 -2.16 10.36
C ILE A 151 4.62 -2.96 11.17
N ASP A 152 4.20 -4.06 11.80
CA ASP A 152 5.06 -4.93 12.59
C ASP A 152 6.26 -5.43 11.77
N ALA A 153 6.03 -5.88 10.54
CA ALA A 153 7.08 -6.35 9.65
C ALA A 153 8.05 -5.21 9.22
N VAL A 154 7.54 -4.00 9.00
CA VAL A 154 8.38 -2.82 8.72
C VAL A 154 9.22 -2.44 9.93
N GLU A 155 8.66 -2.50 11.14
CA GLU A 155 9.38 -2.22 12.38
C GLU A 155 10.48 -3.26 12.64
N GLN A 156 10.19 -4.55 12.44
CA GLN A 156 11.17 -5.62 12.52
C GLN A 156 12.31 -5.43 11.52
N TYR A 157 11.99 -5.09 10.27
CA TYR A 157 13.01 -4.78 9.26
C TYR A 157 13.87 -3.58 9.68
N ALA A 158 13.24 -2.52 10.20
CA ALA A 158 13.94 -1.32 10.64
C ALA A 158 14.87 -1.57 11.84
N GLN A 159 14.51 -2.50 12.74
CA GLN A 159 15.36 -2.91 13.85
C GLN A 159 16.56 -3.74 13.37
N ALA A 160 16.35 -4.65 12.41
CA ALA A 160 17.41 -5.48 11.85
C ALA A 160 18.39 -4.71 10.94
N ALA A 161 17.98 -3.56 10.41
CA ALA A 161 18.80 -2.71 9.54
C ALA A 161 19.62 -1.65 10.30
N LYS A 162 19.51 -1.60 11.64
CA LYS A 162 20.36 -0.78 12.51
C LYS A 162 21.63 -1.53 12.87
#